data_AF-A0A7V9RYP7-F1
#
_entry.id   AF-A0A7V9RYP7-F1
#
_cell.length_a   1.000
_cell.length_b   1.000
_cell.length_c   1.000
_cell.angle_alpha   90.00
_cell.angle_beta   90.00
_cell.angle_gamma   90.00
#
_symmetry.space_group_name_H-M   'P 1'
#
loop_
_entity.id
_entity.type
_entity.pdbx_description
1 polymer ?
#
loop_
_entity_poly.entity_id
_entity_poly.type
_entity_poly.pdbx_seq_one_letter_code
_entity_poly.pdbx_strand_id
1 'polypeptide(L)'
;MPELGIARERIVFVSGIGCAARFPYYMQTYGLHSIHGRAPAIATGLSTSRPDLSVWVVTGDGDALSIGGNHLIHVLRRNVNVKILLVNTQIYGLTKGQYSPTSPLGTKNKSTPMGSLDWPFNPVSIALGAEATFVARSIDTDKKHLTEVLRRAANHPGTAFVEIYQNCNVYNDGAFDAVKEQTENQIRLEHGQPVRFGAEGEKGVVLRSDGACELVDVATVGEEALLIHDEHQQEGSLAFALSRISHTPHGPTPIGIFRDVERPVYDQLMAEQLETAKAEGAGELAGLLNSGDTWQITKG
;
A
#
# COMPACT_ATOMS: atom_id res chain seq x y z
N MET A 1 14.51 2.14 -10.22
CA MET A 1 14.83 0.78 -10.74
C MET A 1 16.31 0.59 -11.06
N PRO A 2 16.97 1.42 -11.90
CA PRO A 2 18.36 1.18 -12.29
C PRO A 2 19.36 1.13 -11.12
N GLU A 3 19.09 1.89 -10.07
CA GLU A 3 19.91 1.97 -8.85
C GLU A 3 19.78 0.74 -7.93
N LEU A 4 18.79 -0.13 -8.13
CA LEU A 4 18.52 -1.26 -7.23
C LEU A 4 19.47 -2.44 -7.46
N GLY A 5 20.28 -2.43 -8.53
CA GLY A 5 21.15 -3.55 -8.88
C GLY A 5 20.42 -4.83 -9.32
N ILE A 6 19.11 -4.77 -9.55
CA ILE A 6 18.29 -5.91 -9.98
C ILE A 6 18.25 -5.92 -11.52
N ALA A 7 18.61 -7.05 -12.12
CA ALA A 7 18.50 -7.24 -13.56
C ALA A 7 17.05 -7.05 -14.03
N ARG A 8 16.84 -6.36 -15.15
CA ARG A 8 15.50 -6.00 -15.67
C ARG A 8 14.61 -7.23 -15.90
N GLU A 9 15.18 -8.36 -16.30
CA GLU A 9 14.50 -9.63 -16.52
C GLU A 9 14.06 -10.32 -15.22
N ARG A 10 14.55 -9.84 -14.06
CA ARG A 10 14.13 -10.29 -12.73
C ARG A 10 13.10 -9.35 -12.09
N ILE A 11 12.67 -8.31 -12.79
CA ILE A 11 11.66 -7.36 -12.31
C ILE A 11 10.36 -7.62 -13.06
N VAL A 12 9.26 -7.76 -12.33
CA VAL A 12 7.93 -7.94 -12.92
C VAL A 12 6.95 -6.94 -12.32
N PHE A 13 6.29 -6.15 -13.18
CA PHE A 13 5.18 -5.30 -12.80
C PHE A 13 3.83 -5.96 -13.13
N VAL A 14 3.03 -6.23 -12.12
CA VAL A 14 1.65 -6.71 -12.24
C VAL A 14 0.70 -5.55 -11.99
N SER A 15 -0.31 -5.36 -12.83
CA SER A 15 -1.30 -4.30 -12.63
C SER A 15 -2.72 -4.78 -12.82
N GLY A 16 -3.68 -4.07 -12.23
CA GLY A 16 -5.12 -4.34 -12.36
C GLY A 16 -5.70 -3.69 -13.62
N ILE A 17 -6.79 -2.93 -13.50
CA ILE A 17 -7.38 -2.13 -14.59
C ILE A 17 -7.59 -0.69 -14.10
N GLY A 18 -7.22 0.28 -14.94
CA GLY A 18 -7.30 1.72 -14.63
C GLY A 18 -6.20 2.52 -15.33
N CYS A 19 -6.20 3.84 -15.16
CA CYS A 19 -5.14 4.69 -15.73
C CYS A 19 -3.76 4.31 -15.18
N ALA A 20 -3.66 4.15 -13.84
CA ALA A 20 -2.45 3.68 -13.17
C ALA A 20 -2.03 2.28 -13.64
N ALA A 21 -2.99 1.41 -13.97
CA ALA A 21 -2.70 0.04 -14.36
C ALA A 21 -2.06 -0.11 -15.75
N ARG A 22 -1.94 0.97 -16.53
CA ARG A 22 -1.17 0.97 -17.78
C ARG A 22 0.35 0.96 -17.54
N PHE A 23 0.80 1.13 -16.30
CA PHE A 23 2.21 1.23 -15.93
C PHE A 23 3.12 0.14 -16.54
N PRO A 24 2.75 -1.16 -16.56
CA PRO A 24 3.64 -2.18 -17.14
C PRO A 24 3.97 -1.97 -18.62
N TYR A 25 3.12 -1.29 -19.39
CA TYR A 25 3.40 -1.00 -20.80
C TYR A 25 4.51 0.05 -21.00
N TYR A 26 4.83 0.83 -19.98
CA TYR A 26 5.84 1.89 -20.03
C TYR A 26 7.19 1.44 -19.48
N MET A 27 7.29 0.22 -18.98
CA MET A 27 8.48 -0.32 -18.34
C MET A 27 9.19 -1.31 -19.26
N GLN A 28 10.52 -1.18 -19.37
CA GLN A 28 11.36 -2.14 -20.08
C GLN A 28 11.73 -3.34 -19.18
N THR A 29 10.72 -4.02 -18.65
CA THR A 29 10.83 -5.21 -17.78
C THR A 29 9.76 -6.23 -18.17
N TYR A 30 9.68 -7.36 -17.48
CA TYR A 30 8.47 -8.19 -17.59
C TYR A 30 7.28 -7.44 -16.96
N GLY A 31 6.09 -7.69 -17.50
CA GLY A 31 4.88 -7.04 -17.05
C GLY A 31 3.63 -7.86 -17.37
N LEU A 32 2.63 -7.77 -16.50
CA LEU A 32 1.33 -8.40 -16.68
C LEU A 32 0.23 -7.39 -16.33
N HIS A 33 -0.54 -7.00 -17.34
CA HIS A 33 -1.77 -6.23 -17.17
C HIS A 33 -2.93 -7.20 -17.00
N SER A 34 -3.40 -7.34 -15.76
CA SER A 34 -4.34 -8.38 -15.35
C SER A 34 -5.80 -7.96 -15.54
N ILE A 35 -6.66 -8.36 -14.61
CA ILE A 35 -8.08 -8.00 -14.55
C ILE A 35 -8.33 -7.18 -13.28
N HIS A 36 -9.43 -6.42 -13.29
CA HIS A 36 -9.71 -5.39 -12.30
C HIS A 36 -9.70 -5.95 -10.87
N GLY A 37 -8.85 -5.38 -10.01
CA GLY A 37 -8.66 -5.74 -8.60
C GLY A 37 -8.08 -7.12 -8.35
N ARG A 38 -7.46 -7.79 -9.34
CA ARG A 38 -6.85 -9.12 -9.16
C ARG A 38 -5.32 -9.11 -9.18
N ALA A 39 -4.69 -7.95 -9.36
CA ALA A 39 -3.24 -7.84 -9.37
C ALA A 39 -2.57 -8.40 -8.11
N PRO A 40 -3.07 -8.15 -6.87
CA PRO A 40 -2.46 -8.77 -5.67
C PRO A 40 -2.53 -10.29 -5.66
N ALA A 41 -3.63 -10.88 -6.15
CA ALA A 41 -3.80 -12.33 -6.21
C ALA A 41 -2.82 -12.98 -7.21
N ILE A 42 -2.69 -12.38 -8.40
CA ILE A 42 -1.76 -12.86 -9.43
C ILE A 42 -0.31 -12.66 -9.00
N ALA A 43 0.02 -11.51 -8.40
CA ALA A 43 1.35 -11.24 -7.87
C ALA A 43 1.73 -12.22 -6.75
N THR A 44 0.77 -12.67 -5.94
CA THR A 44 0.99 -13.72 -4.94
C THR A 44 1.39 -15.04 -5.61
N GLY A 45 0.65 -15.48 -6.63
CA GLY A 45 1.02 -16.69 -7.38
C GLY A 45 2.40 -16.59 -8.05
N LEU A 46 2.77 -15.42 -8.55
CA LEU A 46 4.09 -15.19 -9.14
C LEU A 46 5.21 -15.21 -8.09
N SER A 47 5.07 -14.47 -6.99
CA SER A 47 6.10 -14.38 -5.95
C SER A 47 6.38 -15.76 -5.31
N THR A 48 5.30 -16.50 -5.02
CA THR A 48 5.38 -17.84 -4.41
C THR A 48 6.02 -18.88 -5.33
N SER A 49 5.79 -18.80 -6.64
CA SER A 49 6.35 -19.74 -7.61
C SER A 49 7.76 -19.37 -8.10
N ARG A 50 8.14 -18.09 -7.99
CA ARG A 50 9.40 -17.53 -8.47
C ARG A 50 10.00 -16.56 -7.45
N PRO A 51 10.53 -17.07 -6.32
CA PRO A 51 11.09 -16.25 -5.24
C PRO A 51 12.35 -15.48 -5.66
N ASP A 52 12.91 -15.78 -6.84
CA ASP A 52 14.04 -15.06 -7.43
C ASP A 52 13.63 -13.71 -8.09
N LEU A 53 12.34 -13.46 -8.28
CA LEU A 53 11.83 -12.24 -8.93
C LEU A 53 11.54 -11.11 -7.92
N SER A 54 11.80 -9.87 -8.34
CA SER A 54 11.30 -8.67 -7.69
C SER A 54 9.92 -8.34 -8.27
N VAL A 55 8.87 -8.63 -7.50
CA VAL A 55 7.48 -8.50 -7.94
C VAL A 55 6.87 -7.20 -7.41
N TRP A 56 6.38 -6.38 -8.34
CA TRP A 56 5.77 -5.09 -8.06
C TRP A 56 4.32 -5.10 -8.52
N VAL A 57 3.41 -4.53 -7.73
CA VAL A 57 2.02 -4.30 -8.06
C VAL A 57 1.80 -2.81 -8.23
N VAL A 58 1.23 -2.39 -9.35
CA VAL A 58 0.78 -1.00 -9.55
C VAL A 58 -0.73 -0.97 -9.71
N THR A 59 -1.38 -0.18 -8.88
CA THR A 59 -2.83 -0.15 -8.76
C THR A 59 -3.35 1.27 -8.55
N GLY A 60 -4.60 1.50 -8.93
CA GLY A 60 -5.35 2.68 -8.49
C GLY A 60 -6.02 2.44 -7.13
N ASP A 61 -6.44 3.52 -6.50
CA ASP A 61 -7.34 3.53 -5.34
C ASP A 61 -8.60 2.69 -5.58
N GLY A 62 -9.29 2.90 -6.70
CA GLY A 62 -10.48 2.13 -7.05
C GLY A 62 -10.23 0.64 -7.29
N ASP A 63 -9.15 0.30 -7.98
CA ASP A 63 -8.79 -1.10 -8.29
C ASP A 63 -8.47 -1.90 -7.03
N ALA A 64 -7.72 -1.32 -6.09
CA ALA A 64 -7.26 -2.02 -4.90
C ALA A 64 -8.16 -1.89 -3.67
N LEU A 65 -8.92 -0.79 -3.53
CA LEU A 65 -9.72 -0.51 -2.32
C LEU A 65 -11.22 -0.73 -2.52
N SER A 66 -11.67 -0.93 -3.76
CA SER A 66 -13.03 -1.39 -4.05
C SER A 66 -13.01 -2.88 -4.38
N ILE A 67 -13.08 -3.25 -5.66
CA ILE A 67 -13.19 -4.65 -6.11
C ILE A 67 -11.98 -5.51 -5.73
N GLY A 68 -10.80 -4.92 -5.49
CA GLY A 68 -9.58 -5.59 -5.05
C GLY A 68 -9.39 -5.67 -3.54
N GLY A 69 -10.26 -5.04 -2.73
CA GLY A 69 -10.05 -4.84 -1.29
C GLY A 69 -9.70 -6.11 -0.53
N ASN A 70 -10.46 -7.18 -0.76
CA ASN A 70 -10.22 -8.46 -0.07
C ASN A 70 -8.86 -9.09 -0.44
N HIS A 71 -8.40 -8.92 -1.67
CA HIS A 71 -7.09 -9.42 -2.09
C HIS A 71 -5.96 -8.58 -1.51
N LEU A 72 -6.15 -7.26 -1.42
CA LEU A 72 -5.18 -6.34 -0.81
C LEU A 72 -4.95 -6.69 0.68
N ILE A 73 -6.02 -6.80 1.48
CA ILE A 73 -5.86 -7.09 2.92
C ILE A 73 -5.19 -8.46 3.14
N HIS A 74 -5.48 -9.46 2.29
CA HIS A 74 -4.90 -10.79 2.46
C HIS A 74 -3.45 -10.89 1.97
N VAL A 75 -3.03 -10.14 0.96
CA VAL A 75 -1.60 -10.10 0.57
C VAL A 75 -0.76 -9.46 1.67
N LEU A 76 -1.27 -8.38 2.28
CA LEU A 76 -0.65 -7.68 3.40
C LEU A 76 -0.57 -8.57 4.64
N ARG A 77 -1.70 -9.16 5.05
CA ARG A 77 -1.79 -10.06 6.21
C ARG A 77 -0.85 -11.26 6.10
N ARG A 78 -0.69 -11.82 4.89
CA ARG A 78 0.22 -12.96 4.66
C ARG A 78 1.68 -12.53 4.69
N ASN A 79 2.00 -11.25 4.48
CA ASN A 79 3.35 -10.78 4.25
C ASN A 79 4.02 -11.44 3.03
N VAL A 80 3.30 -11.47 1.90
CA VAL A 80 3.84 -11.96 0.62
C VAL A 80 4.94 -11.01 0.13
N ASN A 81 6.04 -11.51 -0.43
CA ASN A 81 7.15 -10.68 -0.91
C ASN A 81 6.80 -9.94 -2.20
N VAL A 82 6.03 -8.86 -2.08
CA VAL A 82 5.57 -8.01 -3.19
C VAL A 82 5.58 -6.53 -2.80
N LYS A 83 5.80 -5.63 -3.77
CA LYS A 83 5.82 -4.18 -3.55
C LYS A 83 4.60 -3.54 -4.20
N ILE A 84 3.68 -2.98 -3.40
CA ILE A 84 2.40 -2.45 -3.86
C ILE A 84 2.47 -0.92 -3.91
N LEU A 85 2.33 -0.37 -5.11
CA LEU A 85 2.26 1.06 -5.38
C LEU A 85 0.80 1.41 -5.67
N LEU A 86 0.14 2.03 -4.70
CA LEU A 86 -1.22 2.51 -4.83
C LEU A 86 -1.20 3.98 -5.25
N VAL A 87 -1.49 4.22 -6.52
CA VAL A 87 -1.65 5.57 -7.07
C VAL A 87 -3.04 6.06 -6.69
N ASN A 88 -3.10 6.93 -5.69
CA ASN A 88 -4.35 7.48 -5.18
C ASN A 88 -4.67 8.80 -5.91
N THR A 89 -5.72 8.77 -6.74
CA THR A 89 -6.26 9.95 -7.42
C THR A 89 -7.63 10.39 -6.88
N GLN A 90 -8.15 9.69 -5.86
CA GLN A 90 -9.49 9.87 -5.30
C GLN A 90 -10.61 9.81 -6.35
N ILE A 91 -10.42 9.06 -7.44
CA ILE A 91 -11.38 9.00 -8.55
C ILE A 91 -11.11 7.83 -9.51
N TYR A 92 -12.16 7.25 -10.08
CA TYR A 92 -12.04 6.34 -11.22
C TYR A 92 -11.82 7.11 -12.53
N GLY A 93 -10.57 7.43 -12.84
CA GLY A 93 -10.23 8.21 -14.03
C GLY A 93 -10.56 7.51 -15.35
N LEU A 94 -10.22 6.22 -15.50
CA LEU A 94 -10.35 5.51 -16.79
C LEU A 94 -11.81 5.35 -17.23
N THR A 95 -12.72 5.18 -16.28
CA THR A 95 -14.17 5.03 -16.52
C THR A 95 -14.92 6.37 -16.58
N LYS A 96 -14.18 7.48 -16.64
CA LYS A 96 -14.67 8.85 -16.82
C LYS A 96 -15.23 9.55 -15.57
N GLY A 97 -14.61 9.32 -14.41
CA GLY A 97 -14.73 10.23 -13.26
C GLY A 97 -15.79 9.87 -12.23
N GLN A 98 -16.07 8.59 -12.00
CA GLN A 98 -16.87 8.15 -10.86
C GLN A 98 -16.06 8.26 -9.56
N TYR A 99 -16.72 8.54 -8.43
CA TYR A 99 -16.06 8.58 -7.12
C TYR A 99 -15.46 7.21 -6.78
N SER A 100 -14.29 7.21 -6.15
CA SER A 100 -13.58 6.04 -5.66
C SER A 100 -13.79 5.88 -4.14
N PRO A 101 -13.33 4.76 -3.54
CA PRO A 101 -13.38 4.58 -2.08
C PRO A 101 -12.54 5.59 -1.28
N THR A 102 -11.71 6.40 -1.92
CA THR A 102 -10.92 7.46 -1.26
C THR A 102 -11.43 8.86 -1.57
N SER A 103 -12.47 9.00 -2.41
CA SER A 103 -13.09 10.30 -2.70
C SER A 103 -13.68 10.93 -1.43
N PRO A 104 -13.49 12.24 -1.20
CA PRO A 104 -14.11 12.94 -0.08
C PRO A 104 -15.64 12.75 -0.03
N LEU A 105 -16.21 12.78 1.17
CA LEU A 105 -17.66 12.75 1.35
C LEU A 105 -18.32 13.91 0.60
N GLY A 106 -19.44 13.66 -0.06
CA GLY A 106 -20.15 14.67 -0.84
C GLY A 106 -19.55 14.95 -2.22
N THR A 107 -18.58 14.15 -2.69
CA THR A 107 -17.98 14.28 -4.03
C THR A 107 -19.05 14.19 -5.12
N LYS A 108 -19.24 15.28 -5.87
CA LYS A 108 -20.22 15.37 -6.96
C LYS A 108 -19.58 15.03 -8.30
N ASN A 109 -20.15 14.06 -9.00
CA ASN A 109 -19.79 13.71 -10.38
C ASN A 109 -21.03 13.23 -11.15
N LYS A 110 -20.86 12.76 -12.39
CA LYS A 110 -21.98 12.32 -13.24
C LYS A 110 -22.78 11.15 -12.65
N SER A 111 -22.13 10.23 -11.94
CA SER A 111 -22.79 9.08 -11.29
C SER A 111 -23.30 9.38 -9.87
N THR A 112 -22.77 10.42 -9.22
CA THR A 112 -23.20 10.89 -7.89
C THR A 112 -23.55 12.39 -7.95
N PRO A 113 -24.61 12.79 -8.68
CA PRO A 113 -24.94 14.21 -8.86
C PRO A 113 -25.30 14.93 -7.56
N MET A 114 -25.78 14.19 -6.56
CA MET A 114 -26.11 14.72 -5.23
C MET A 114 -24.94 14.67 -4.24
N GLY A 115 -23.78 14.13 -4.65
CA GLY A 115 -22.62 13.88 -3.79
C GLY A 115 -22.52 12.42 -3.37
N SER A 116 -21.30 11.93 -3.13
CA SER A 116 -21.06 10.62 -2.53
C SER A 116 -21.53 10.59 -1.07
N LEU A 117 -22.05 9.44 -0.64
CA LEU A 117 -22.48 9.20 0.74
C LEU A 117 -21.47 8.38 1.55
N ASP A 118 -20.56 7.70 0.85
CA ASP A 118 -19.58 6.81 1.46
C ASP A 118 -18.53 7.60 2.24
N TRP A 119 -18.19 7.09 3.42
CA TRP A 119 -17.06 7.61 4.17
C TRP A 119 -15.75 7.13 3.52
N PRO A 120 -14.81 8.02 3.19
CA PRO A 120 -13.59 7.63 2.51
C PRO A 120 -12.72 6.72 3.38
N PHE A 121 -12.15 5.71 2.73
CA PHE A 121 -11.08 4.95 3.33
C PHE A 121 -9.80 5.78 3.46
N ASN A 122 -9.06 5.53 4.53
CA ASN A 122 -7.66 5.91 4.64
C ASN A 122 -6.80 4.68 4.26
N PRO A 123 -6.09 4.70 3.11
CA PRO A 123 -5.38 3.52 2.63
C PRO A 123 -4.25 3.07 3.56
N VAL A 124 -3.57 4.02 4.22
CA VAL A 124 -2.55 3.72 5.25
C VAL A 124 -3.18 3.02 6.44
N SER A 125 -4.34 3.51 6.95
CA SER A 125 -5.05 2.84 8.04
C SER A 125 -5.52 1.43 7.65
N ILE A 126 -5.96 1.21 6.41
CA ILE A 126 -6.29 -0.14 5.92
C ILE A 126 -5.06 -1.04 5.94
N ALA A 127 -3.92 -0.55 5.43
CA ALA A 127 -2.71 -1.35 5.37
C ALA A 127 -2.20 -1.74 6.76
N LEU A 128 -2.21 -0.79 7.69
CA LEU A 128 -1.85 -1.01 9.09
C LEU A 128 -2.82 -1.96 9.80
N GLY A 129 -4.13 -1.76 9.61
CA GLY A 129 -5.15 -2.66 10.17
C GLY A 129 -5.14 -4.08 9.58
N ALA A 130 -4.55 -4.25 8.40
CA ALA A 130 -4.27 -5.56 7.79
C ALA A 130 -2.92 -6.15 8.24
N GLU A 131 -2.25 -5.54 9.22
CA GLU A 131 -0.96 -5.97 9.77
C GLU A 131 0.16 -5.99 8.71
N ALA A 132 0.18 -5.00 7.81
CA ALA A 132 1.28 -4.82 6.87
C ALA A 132 2.59 -4.53 7.60
N THR A 133 3.69 -5.07 7.09
CA THR A 133 5.03 -4.97 7.67
C THR A 133 5.78 -3.73 7.20
N PHE A 134 5.46 -3.22 6.01
CA PHE A 134 5.95 -1.94 5.53
C PHE A 134 4.79 -1.09 4.98
N VAL A 135 4.63 0.12 5.51
CA VAL A 135 3.57 1.06 5.11
C VAL A 135 4.15 2.46 4.96
N ALA A 136 3.98 3.06 3.80
CA ALA A 136 4.43 4.42 3.53
C ALA A 136 3.40 5.23 2.72
N ARG A 137 3.54 6.55 2.79
CA ARG A 137 2.85 7.50 1.93
C ARG A 137 3.85 8.47 1.32
N SER A 138 3.68 8.79 0.05
CA SER A 138 4.47 9.82 -0.63
C SER A 138 3.62 10.60 -1.63
N ILE A 139 4.24 11.60 -2.23
CA ILE A 139 3.66 12.49 -3.23
C ILE A 139 4.40 12.28 -4.56
N ASP A 140 3.68 12.26 -5.68
CA ASP A 140 4.25 12.07 -7.01
C ASP A 140 5.24 13.18 -7.43
N THR A 141 4.97 14.42 -7.04
CA THR A 141 5.80 15.60 -7.36
C THR A 141 7.04 15.74 -6.48
N ASP A 142 7.05 15.18 -5.26
CA ASP A 142 8.25 15.11 -4.42
C ASP A 142 9.12 13.91 -4.82
N LYS A 143 9.83 14.07 -5.93
CA LYS A 143 10.64 13.00 -6.54
C LYS A 143 11.71 12.47 -5.59
N LYS A 144 12.35 13.33 -4.80
CA LYS A 144 13.43 12.92 -3.89
C LYS A 144 12.88 12.04 -2.79
N HIS A 145 11.81 12.49 -2.13
CA HIS A 145 11.16 11.72 -1.08
C HIS A 145 10.58 10.41 -1.61
N LEU A 146 9.85 10.45 -2.73
CA LEU A 146 9.29 9.24 -3.34
C LEU A 146 10.38 8.23 -3.72
N THR A 147 11.50 8.69 -4.29
CA THR A 147 12.61 7.80 -4.66
C THR A 147 13.19 7.10 -3.43
N GLU A 148 13.35 7.80 -2.30
CA GLU A 148 13.86 7.21 -1.07
C GLU A 148 12.87 6.19 -0.47
N VAL A 149 11.58 6.55 -0.40
CA VAL A 149 10.53 5.62 0.07
C VAL A 149 10.50 4.35 -0.80
N LEU A 150 10.57 4.49 -2.13
CA LEU A 150 10.58 3.35 -3.04
C LEU A 150 11.84 2.50 -2.92
N ARG A 151 13.00 3.11 -2.61
CA ARG A 151 14.25 2.39 -2.35
C ARG A 151 14.14 1.55 -1.08
N ARG A 152 13.62 2.11 0.01
CA ARG A 152 13.33 1.38 1.26
C ARG A 152 12.32 0.27 1.03
N ALA A 153 11.21 0.55 0.33
CA ALA A 153 10.20 -0.45 -0.02
C ALA A 153 10.79 -1.61 -0.83
N ALA A 154 11.66 -1.34 -1.81
CA ALA A 154 12.31 -2.35 -2.63
C ALA A 154 13.14 -3.34 -1.80
N ASN A 155 13.80 -2.85 -0.74
CA ASN A 155 14.69 -3.64 0.13
C ASN A 155 13.94 -4.36 1.26
N HIS A 156 12.71 -3.97 1.56
CA HIS A 156 11.91 -4.59 2.62
C HIS A 156 11.68 -6.09 2.37
N PRO A 157 11.89 -7.00 3.32
CA PRO A 157 11.47 -8.39 3.18
C PRO A 157 9.96 -8.55 3.42
N GLY A 158 9.21 -8.96 2.39
CA GLY A 158 7.75 -9.14 2.48
C GLY A 158 6.96 -8.04 1.79
N THR A 159 5.73 -7.77 2.27
CA THR A 159 4.84 -6.84 1.59
C THR A 159 5.15 -5.39 1.96
N ALA A 160 5.47 -4.57 0.96
CA ALA A 160 5.57 -3.12 1.12
C ALA A 160 4.38 -2.43 0.46
N PHE A 161 3.64 -1.64 1.21
CA PHE A 161 2.53 -0.83 0.70
C PHE A 161 2.91 0.65 0.69
N VAL A 162 2.85 1.27 -0.49
CA VAL A 162 3.15 2.70 -0.68
C VAL A 162 1.94 3.38 -1.31
N GLU A 163 1.28 4.25 -0.55
CA GLU A 163 0.29 5.18 -1.08
C GLU A 163 1.01 6.36 -1.75
N ILE A 164 0.65 6.67 -3.00
CA ILE A 164 1.22 7.79 -3.76
C ILE A 164 0.08 8.73 -4.11
N TYR A 165 0.09 9.93 -3.52
CA TYR A 165 -0.81 11.00 -3.92
C TYR A 165 -0.45 11.50 -5.31
N GLN A 166 -1.44 11.47 -6.21
CA GLN A 166 -1.27 11.88 -7.59
C GLN A 166 -2.51 12.65 -8.05
N ASN A 167 -2.30 13.76 -8.75
CA ASN A 167 -3.42 14.54 -9.27
C ASN A 167 -4.03 13.86 -10.50
N CYS A 168 -5.36 13.96 -10.67
CA CYS A 168 -6.04 13.58 -11.90
C CYS A 168 -6.62 14.82 -12.57
N ASN A 169 -5.79 15.52 -13.34
CA ASN A 169 -6.12 16.81 -13.95
C ASN A 169 -7.42 16.82 -14.78
N VAL A 170 -7.88 15.66 -15.26
CA VAL A 170 -9.07 15.56 -16.12
C VAL A 170 -10.36 15.48 -15.32
N TYR A 171 -10.36 14.80 -14.16
CA TYR A 171 -11.59 14.45 -13.45
C TYR A 171 -11.60 14.84 -11.97
N ASN A 172 -10.44 15.06 -11.35
CA ASN A 172 -10.31 15.43 -9.94
C ASN A 172 -9.10 16.34 -9.75
N ASP A 173 -9.10 17.46 -10.46
CA ASP A 173 -8.01 18.43 -10.42
C ASP A 173 -7.93 19.10 -9.04
N GLY A 174 -6.71 19.19 -8.49
CA GLY A 174 -6.45 19.81 -7.20
C GLY A 174 -6.70 18.92 -5.97
N ALA A 175 -6.94 17.61 -6.15
CA ALA A 175 -7.31 16.68 -5.08
C ALA A 175 -6.36 16.66 -3.86
N PHE A 176 -5.10 17.05 -4.05
CA PHE A 176 -4.05 17.00 -3.04
C PHE A 176 -3.26 18.31 -2.91
N ASP A 177 -3.74 19.44 -3.46
CA ASP A 177 -2.97 20.69 -3.52
C ASP A 177 -2.55 21.20 -2.13
N ALA A 178 -3.41 21.01 -1.12
CA ALA A 178 -3.11 21.38 0.26
C ALA A 178 -1.93 20.60 0.87
N VAL A 179 -1.45 19.53 0.24
CA VAL A 179 -0.25 18.80 0.68
C VAL A 179 0.85 18.90 -0.37
N LYS A 180 0.51 18.90 -1.66
CA LYS A 180 1.46 18.97 -2.78
C LYS A 180 2.13 20.34 -2.91
N GLU A 181 1.34 21.40 -2.81
CA GLU A 181 1.78 22.78 -3.05
C GLU A 181 2.10 23.52 -1.74
N GLN A 182 1.48 23.10 -0.62
CA GLN A 182 1.70 23.67 0.71
C GLN A 182 2.57 22.73 1.55
N THR A 183 3.90 22.90 1.44
CA THR A 183 4.87 22.05 2.15
C THR A 183 4.77 22.13 3.67
N GLU A 184 4.25 23.24 4.20
CA GLU A 184 3.96 23.43 5.62
C GLU A 184 2.93 22.43 6.17
N ASN A 185 2.07 21.87 5.32
CA ASN A 185 1.12 20.82 5.70
C ASN A 185 1.74 19.41 5.62
N GLN A 186 3.00 19.25 5.21
CA GLN A 186 3.62 17.94 5.14
C GLN A 186 4.22 17.58 6.49
N ILE A 187 3.61 16.61 7.19
CA ILE A 187 4.19 16.03 8.41
C ILE A 187 5.15 14.93 7.97
N ARG A 188 6.44 15.25 7.85
CA ARG A 188 7.45 14.28 7.41
C ARG A 188 7.84 13.37 8.57
N LEU A 189 7.57 12.08 8.40
CA LEU A 189 7.91 11.05 9.37
C LEU A 189 9.36 10.60 9.12
N GLU A 190 10.25 10.95 10.04
CA GLU A 190 11.68 10.57 10.01
C GLU A 190 12.01 9.75 11.26
N HIS A 191 12.55 8.54 11.06
CA HIS A 191 12.85 7.63 12.16
C HIS A 191 13.82 8.24 13.17
N GLY A 192 13.47 8.14 14.46
CA GLY A 192 14.24 8.66 15.58
C GLY A 192 14.15 10.17 15.78
N GLN A 193 13.37 10.89 14.96
CA GLN A 193 13.20 12.35 15.08
C GLN A 193 11.87 12.74 15.72
N PRO A 194 11.80 13.88 16.42
CA PRO A 194 10.54 14.47 16.82
C PRO A 194 9.67 14.80 15.61
N VAL A 195 8.38 14.45 15.67
CA VAL A 195 7.45 14.73 14.57
C VAL A 195 7.09 16.21 14.56
N ARG A 196 7.67 16.93 13.59
CA ARG A 196 7.49 18.38 13.37
C ARG A 196 6.93 18.68 11.98
N PHE A 197 6.27 19.82 11.86
CA PHE A 197 5.78 20.38 10.59
C PHE A 197 5.54 21.89 10.72
N GLY A 198 5.04 22.53 9.65
CA GLY A 198 4.97 23.98 9.55
C GLY A 198 6.10 24.55 8.69
N ALA A 199 6.04 25.85 8.38
CA ALA A 199 7.01 26.48 7.48
C ALA A 199 8.43 26.50 8.08
N GLU A 200 8.51 26.57 9.41
CA GLU A 200 9.76 26.63 10.17
C GLU A 200 9.86 25.48 11.20
N GLY A 201 8.96 24.50 11.13
CA GLY A 201 8.89 23.41 12.12
C GLY A 201 8.33 23.86 13.48
N GLU A 202 7.47 24.88 13.45
CA GLU A 202 6.84 25.51 14.62
C GLU A 202 5.67 24.69 15.19
N LYS A 203 5.15 23.73 14.41
CA LYS A 203 4.11 22.78 14.84
C LYS A 203 4.71 21.40 15.06
N GLY A 204 4.07 20.62 15.93
CA GLY A 204 4.47 19.25 16.24
C GLY A 204 3.29 18.33 16.49
N VAL A 205 3.60 17.05 16.67
CA VAL A 205 2.61 16.03 17.04
C VAL A 205 2.92 15.50 18.43
N VAL A 206 1.90 15.39 19.28
CA VAL A 206 1.98 14.72 20.58
C VAL A 206 1.05 13.52 20.62
N LEU A 207 1.38 12.53 21.45
CA LEU A 207 0.49 11.40 21.73
C LEU A 207 -0.32 11.68 23.00
N ARG A 208 -1.63 11.72 22.87
CA ARG A 208 -2.55 11.89 23.99
C ARG A 208 -2.69 10.59 24.79
N SER A 209 -3.17 10.72 26.03
CA SER A 209 -3.38 9.57 26.93
C SER A 209 -4.43 8.58 26.46
N ASP A 210 -5.32 8.98 25.55
CA ASP A 210 -6.31 8.11 24.88
C ASP A 210 -5.75 7.41 23.62
N GLY A 211 -4.47 7.63 23.29
CA GLY A 211 -3.79 7.04 22.14
C GLY A 211 -3.96 7.81 20.84
N ALA A 212 -4.68 8.94 20.84
CA ALA A 212 -4.80 9.80 19.65
C ALA A 212 -3.57 10.69 19.47
N CYS A 213 -3.19 10.95 18.22
CA CYS A 213 -2.23 11.99 17.88
C CYS A 213 -2.91 13.37 17.84
N GLU A 214 -2.27 14.38 18.38
CA GLU A 214 -2.75 15.77 18.40
C GLU A 214 -1.69 16.71 17.81
N LEU A 215 -2.15 17.68 17.00
CA LEU A 215 -1.30 18.73 16.44
C LEU A 215 -1.20 19.88 17.45
N VAL A 216 0.02 20.32 17.74
CA VAL A 216 0.30 21.35 18.76
C VAL A 216 1.28 22.40 18.25
N ASP A 217 1.30 23.54 18.92
CA ASP A 217 2.37 24.53 18.81
C ASP A 217 3.57 24.12 19.68
N VAL A 218 4.75 23.98 19.08
CA VAL A 218 5.97 23.56 19.79
C VAL A 218 6.34 24.56 20.88
N ALA A 219 6.12 25.85 20.63
CA ALA A 219 6.36 26.92 21.61
C ALA A 219 5.48 26.79 22.88
N THR A 220 4.36 26.09 22.80
CA THR A 220 3.44 25.89 23.93
C THR A 220 3.79 24.65 24.75
N VAL A 221 4.13 23.55 24.11
CA VAL A 221 4.34 22.25 24.78
C VAL A 221 5.81 21.93 25.08
N GLY A 222 6.74 22.60 24.40
CA GLY A 222 8.17 22.26 24.44
C GLY A 222 8.52 21.04 23.58
N GLU A 223 9.80 20.94 23.21
CA GLU A 223 10.30 19.89 22.32
C GLU A 223 10.26 18.49 22.95
N GLU A 224 10.49 18.40 24.25
CA GLU A 224 10.47 17.16 25.04
C GLU A 224 9.11 16.44 25.02
N ALA A 225 8.02 17.18 24.74
CA ALA A 225 6.66 16.64 24.70
C ALA A 225 6.31 16.01 23.35
N LEU A 226 7.10 16.28 22.31
CA LEU A 226 6.81 15.82 20.95
C LEU A 226 6.97 14.30 20.83
N LEU A 227 6.09 13.71 20.04
CA LEU A 227 6.19 12.32 19.65
C LEU A 227 7.48 12.11 18.85
N ILE A 228 8.31 11.17 19.27
CA ILE A 228 9.43 10.67 18.46
C ILE A 228 8.90 9.58 17.53
N HIS A 229 9.11 9.73 16.22
CA HIS A 229 8.67 8.72 15.25
C HIS A 229 9.59 7.50 15.28
N ASP A 230 9.01 6.32 15.45
CA ASP A 230 9.71 5.05 15.36
C ASP A 230 9.04 4.13 14.33
N GLU A 231 9.57 4.09 13.11
CA GLU A 231 9.09 3.18 12.07
C GLU A 231 9.29 1.69 12.39
N HIS A 232 10.18 1.34 13.32
CA HIS A 232 10.51 -0.03 13.70
C HIS A 232 9.69 -0.54 14.90
N GLN A 233 8.74 0.27 15.40
CA GLN A 233 7.88 -0.13 16.50
C GLN A 233 7.02 -1.34 16.10
N GLN A 234 7.18 -2.45 16.82
CA GLN A 234 6.53 -3.72 16.51
C GLN A 234 5.01 -3.63 16.59
N GLU A 235 4.46 -2.93 17.58
CA GLU A 235 3.03 -2.69 17.67
C GLU A 235 2.58 -1.62 16.67
N GLY A 236 1.58 -1.93 15.85
CA GLY A 236 1.10 -1.02 14.80
C GLY A 236 0.27 0.16 15.29
N SER A 237 0.03 0.27 16.60
CA SER A 237 -0.89 1.25 17.20
C SER A 237 -0.45 2.70 16.96
N LEU A 238 0.84 3.02 17.14
CA LEU A 238 1.35 4.36 16.91
C LEU A 238 1.28 4.75 15.44
N ALA A 239 1.75 3.88 14.55
CA ALA A 239 1.64 4.06 13.10
C ALA A 239 0.18 4.27 12.68
N PHE A 240 -0.75 3.53 13.30
CA PHE A 240 -2.18 3.69 13.05
C PHE A 240 -2.66 5.05 13.53
N ALA A 241 -2.32 5.48 14.74
CA ALA A 241 -2.67 6.80 15.27
C ALA A 241 -2.14 7.94 14.38
N LEU A 242 -0.88 7.87 13.93
CA LEU A 242 -0.30 8.82 12.97
C LEU A 242 -1.10 8.85 11.68
N SER A 243 -1.50 7.70 11.13
CA SER A 243 -2.32 7.63 9.91
C SER A 243 -3.66 8.36 10.04
N ARG A 244 -4.18 8.53 11.27
CA ARG A 244 -5.47 9.15 11.57
C ARG A 244 -5.41 10.67 11.73
N ILE A 245 -4.22 11.28 11.76
CA ILE A 245 -4.07 12.75 11.83
C ILE A 245 -4.83 13.43 10.69
N SER A 246 -4.66 12.92 9.46
CA SER A 246 -5.37 13.41 8.28
C SER A 246 -6.48 12.43 7.88
N HIS A 247 -7.75 12.86 7.98
CA HIS A 247 -8.87 12.10 7.38
C HIS A 247 -9.06 12.40 5.89
N THR A 248 -8.66 13.59 5.45
CA THR A 248 -8.55 14.00 4.05
C THR A 248 -7.27 14.81 3.88
N PRO A 249 -6.68 14.86 2.67
CA PRO A 249 -5.44 15.59 2.41
C PRO A 249 -5.69 17.10 2.21
N HIS A 250 -6.62 17.69 2.97
CA HIS A 250 -6.96 19.12 2.89
C HIS A 250 -6.24 19.96 3.96
N GLY A 251 -5.25 19.38 4.64
CA GLY A 251 -4.49 20.02 5.72
C GLY A 251 -3.28 19.18 6.11
N PRO A 252 -2.76 19.36 7.33
CA PRO A 252 -1.57 18.65 7.80
C PRO A 252 -1.69 17.13 7.62
N THR A 253 -0.79 16.55 6.83
CA THR A 253 -0.86 15.17 6.37
C THR A 253 0.48 14.47 6.55
N PRO A 254 0.51 13.35 7.28
CA PRO A 254 1.72 12.56 7.42
C PRO A 254 2.15 11.91 6.12
N ILE A 255 3.43 12.07 5.78
CA ILE A 255 4.12 11.44 4.66
C ILE A 255 5.44 10.81 5.15
N GLY A 256 5.94 9.83 4.43
CA GLY A 256 7.11 9.03 4.83
C GLY A 256 6.72 7.59 5.15
N ILE A 257 7.60 6.90 5.87
CA ILE A 257 7.41 5.51 6.28
C ILE A 257 6.74 5.52 7.65
N PHE A 258 5.54 4.96 7.74
CA PHE A 258 4.81 4.82 9.00
C PHE A 258 5.30 3.61 9.79
N ARG A 259 5.70 2.55 9.07
CA ARG A 259 6.06 1.26 9.64
C ARG A 259 7.01 0.53 8.68
N ASP A 260 8.04 -0.08 9.25
CA ASP A 260 9.01 -0.96 8.60
C ASP A 260 9.49 -1.98 9.66
N VAL A 261 8.85 -3.16 9.69
CA VAL A 261 9.13 -4.21 10.69
C VAL A 261 9.27 -5.57 10.04
N GLU A 262 10.04 -6.45 10.67
CA GLU A 262 10.25 -7.81 10.17
C GLU A 262 9.18 -8.79 10.71
N ARG A 263 8.70 -9.66 9.84
CA ARG A 263 7.85 -10.81 10.15
C ARG A 263 8.17 -11.93 9.15
N PRO A 264 7.93 -13.22 9.47
CA PRO A 264 8.07 -14.28 8.48
C PRO A 264 7.38 -13.93 7.15
N VAL A 265 8.09 -14.19 6.05
CA VAL A 265 7.65 -13.90 4.68
C VAL A 265 6.96 -15.14 4.14
N TYR A 266 5.75 -14.96 3.60
CA TYR A 266 4.90 -16.08 3.17
C TYR A 266 5.59 -17.04 2.21
N ASP A 267 6.25 -16.48 1.18
CA ASP A 267 6.88 -17.24 0.10
C ASP A 267 8.07 -18.06 0.60
N GLN A 268 8.79 -17.56 1.62
CA GLN A 268 9.90 -18.26 2.26
C GLN A 268 9.39 -19.45 3.10
N LEU A 269 8.39 -19.22 3.95
CA LEU A 269 7.77 -20.29 4.74
C LEU A 269 7.16 -21.39 3.84
N MET A 270 6.54 -20.99 2.73
CA MET A 270 6.00 -21.94 1.75
C MET A 270 7.13 -22.76 1.10
N ALA A 271 8.24 -22.12 0.72
CA ALA A 271 9.40 -22.82 0.15
C ALA A 271 9.99 -23.84 1.16
N GLU A 272 10.12 -23.47 2.43
CA GLU A 272 10.59 -24.37 3.50
C GLU A 272 9.67 -25.58 3.68
N GLN A 273 8.35 -25.37 3.63
CA GLN A 273 7.37 -26.47 3.66
C GLN A 273 7.52 -27.41 2.45
N LEU A 274 7.73 -26.85 1.25
CA LEU A 274 7.91 -27.66 0.04
C LEU A 274 9.19 -28.49 0.08
N GLU A 275 10.30 -27.93 0.57
CA GLU A 275 11.54 -28.69 0.72
C GLU A 275 11.41 -29.81 1.77
N THR A 276 10.71 -29.53 2.88
CA THR A 276 10.40 -30.54 3.89
C THR A 276 9.55 -31.68 3.29
N ALA A 277 8.47 -31.36 2.57
CA ALA A 277 7.60 -32.34 1.95
C ALA A 277 8.33 -33.19 0.89
N LYS A 278 9.21 -32.58 0.08
CA LYS A 278 10.01 -33.32 -0.92
C LYS A 278 10.99 -34.31 -0.29
N ALA A 279 11.48 -34.02 0.91
CA ALA A 279 12.35 -34.94 1.65
C ALA A 279 11.62 -36.22 2.09
N GLU A 280 10.29 -36.17 2.23
CA GLU A 280 9.43 -37.34 2.54
C GLU A 280 9.10 -38.18 1.29
N GLY A 281 9.35 -37.66 0.09
CA GLY A 281 9.14 -38.33 -1.20
C GLY A 281 8.40 -37.46 -2.21
N ALA A 282 8.46 -37.83 -3.49
CA ALA A 282 7.88 -37.00 -4.57
C ALA A 282 6.34 -36.96 -4.58
N GLY A 283 5.68 -37.91 -3.91
CA GLY A 283 4.23 -38.12 -4.00
C GLY A 283 3.78 -38.57 -5.40
N GLU A 284 2.70 -39.34 -5.49
CA GLU A 284 2.06 -39.66 -6.77
C GLU A 284 0.70 -38.97 -6.86
N LEU A 285 0.57 -37.95 -7.71
CA LEU A 285 -0.68 -37.20 -7.87
C LEU A 285 -1.85 -38.10 -8.25
N ALA A 286 -1.62 -39.06 -9.14
CA ALA A 286 -2.64 -40.05 -9.51
C ALA A 286 -3.05 -40.90 -8.29
N GLY A 287 -2.10 -41.31 -7.46
CA GLY A 287 -2.37 -42.01 -6.21
C GLY A 287 -3.25 -41.18 -5.26
N LEU A 288 -2.92 -39.89 -5.08
CA LEU A 288 -3.68 -38.97 -4.22
C LEU A 288 -5.10 -38.70 -4.73
N LEU A 289 -5.27 -38.47 -6.03
CA LEU A 289 -6.59 -38.22 -6.62
C LEU A 289 -7.51 -39.46 -6.53
N ASN A 290 -6.92 -40.65 -6.48
CA ASN A 290 -7.65 -41.93 -6.38
C ASN A 290 -7.64 -42.53 -4.95
N SER A 291 -7.11 -41.83 -3.94
CA SER A 291 -7.04 -42.35 -2.57
C SER A 291 -8.34 -42.13 -1.77
N GLY A 292 -9.32 -41.43 -2.33
CA GLY A 292 -10.62 -41.20 -1.71
C GLY A 292 -11.64 -42.30 -2.03
N ASP A 293 -12.70 -42.36 -1.24
CA ASP A 293 -13.82 -43.26 -1.51
C ASP A 293 -14.53 -42.85 -2.81
N THR A 294 -14.61 -43.78 -3.77
CA THR A 294 -15.36 -43.58 -5.02
C THR A 294 -16.62 -44.45 -5.02
N TRP A 295 -17.73 -43.89 -5.49
CA TRP A 295 -18.98 -44.63 -5.71
C TRP A 295 -19.36 -44.59 -7.18
N GLN A 296 -19.73 -45.74 -7.73
CA GLN A 296 -20.26 -45.85 -9.09
C GLN A 296 -21.76 -45.58 -9.08
N ILE A 297 -22.21 -44.59 -9.86
CA ILE A 297 -23.63 -44.37 -10.13
C ILE A 297 -24.02 -45.23 -11.33
N THR A 298 -24.72 -46.35 -11.08
CA THR A 298 -25.37 -47.13 -12.16
C THR A 298 -26.58 -46.36 -12.68
N LYS A 299 -26.63 -46.12 -14.00
CA LYS A 299 -27.85 -45.62 -14.66
C LYS A 299 -28.93 -46.70 -14.54
N GLY A 300 -30.05 -46.35 -13.90
CA GLY A 300 -31.29 -47.14 -13.93
C GLY A 300 -31.95 -47.10 -15.30
#